data_AF-A0A5Q0M9X6-F1
#
_entry.id   AF-A0A5Q0M9X6-F1
#
_cell.length_a   1.000
_cell.length_b   1.000
_cell.length_c   1.000
_cell.angle_alpha   90.00
_cell.angle_beta   90.00
_cell.angle_gamma   90.00
#
_symmetry.space_group_name_H-M   'P 1'
#
loop_
_entity.id
_entity.type
_entity.pdbx_description
1 polymer ?
#
loop_
_entity_poly.entity_id
_entity_poly.type
_entity_poly.pdbx_seq_one_letter_code
_entity_poly.pdbx_strand_id
1 'polypeptide(L)'
;MTTQLVGSIDAAIDADPSNQSSLLESQVGNIGKVRVAGLRRNWLFPFVLLASLAAGGCALGHANTVPASVSGVNYTDQDIRYRLFDPKDPKQTVVASEEIGPFAAGGVICCYNVPKTWAPGIQVGVILQSYDNNARDYRPRQTFIVDLPPYDKSGKAGDVWFINYPDGTVGVVSTAYRPNGDEWPGKIKGWPKPSLAFQRELWERDMKLAREALEADQRSLDELRKDPQKYLEKTWNRLANSYAFREKLKPFSGPKDPAFFEDRKTALEKLVAWNQEKVDRLMQIKP
;
A
#
# COMPACT_ATOMS: atom_id res chain seq x y z
N MET A 1 -4.69 -27.84 -0.77
CA MET A 1 -5.69 -26.88 -0.29
C MET A 1 -5.24 -26.39 1.08
N THR A 2 -5.51 -25.13 1.39
CA THR A 2 -5.24 -24.43 2.67
C THR A 2 -3.83 -23.86 2.88
N THR A 3 -3.53 -22.73 2.23
CA THR A 3 -2.51 -21.75 2.66
C THR A 3 -2.88 -20.36 2.13
N GLN A 4 -4.01 -19.83 2.60
CA GLN A 4 -4.45 -18.45 2.42
C GLN A 4 -5.11 -18.04 3.73
N LEU A 5 -4.34 -17.56 4.71
CA LEU A 5 -4.91 -16.96 5.93
C LEU A 5 -3.94 -16.09 6.75
N VAL A 6 -2.71 -15.85 6.29
CA VAL A 6 -1.74 -15.05 7.07
C VAL A 6 -1.69 -13.57 6.61
N GLY A 7 -2.21 -13.24 5.43
CA GLY A 7 -2.12 -11.88 4.88
C GLY A 7 -3.28 -10.92 5.20
N SER A 8 -4.32 -11.37 5.89
CA SER A 8 -5.54 -10.57 6.12
C SER A 8 -5.79 -10.15 7.57
N ILE A 9 -4.89 -10.51 8.50
CA ILE A 9 -5.09 -10.21 9.92
C ILE A 9 -4.48 -8.86 10.31
N ASP A 10 -3.41 -8.40 9.64
CA ASP A 10 -2.71 -7.18 10.04
C ASP A 10 -3.43 -5.88 9.66
N ALA A 11 -4.27 -5.89 8.62
CA ALA A 11 -5.02 -4.70 8.21
C ALA A 11 -6.29 -4.44 9.06
N ALA A 12 -6.71 -5.39 9.89
CA ALA A 12 -7.93 -5.27 10.71
C ALA A 12 -7.65 -4.82 12.16
N ILE A 13 -6.39 -4.71 12.57
CA ILE A 13 -6.02 -4.56 13.99
C ILE A 13 -5.82 -3.10 14.43
N ASP A 14 -5.66 -2.15 13.50
CA ASP A 14 -5.57 -0.70 13.79
C ASP A 14 -6.89 0.06 13.63
N ALA A 15 -8.01 -0.64 13.48
CA ALA A 15 -9.32 0.00 13.46
C ALA A 15 -9.76 0.40 14.87
N ASP A 16 -9.42 1.63 15.28
CA ASP A 16 -10.09 2.33 16.37
C ASP A 16 -11.61 2.38 16.11
N PRO A 17 -12.45 1.74 16.95
CA PRO A 17 -13.90 1.70 16.74
C PRO A 17 -14.60 3.05 16.86
N SER A 18 -13.90 4.11 17.30
CA SER A 18 -14.49 5.44 17.54
C SER A 18 -14.64 6.31 16.30
N ASN A 19 -14.17 5.88 15.12
CA ASN A 19 -14.11 6.74 13.92
C ASN A 19 -15.06 6.36 12.77
N GLN A 20 -15.99 5.42 12.96
CA GLN A 20 -16.90 4.96 11.89
C GLN A 20 -18.27 5.65 11.84
N SER A 21 -18.63 6.52 12.79
CA SER A 21 -19.94 7.17 12.78
C SER A 21 -20.00 8.49 11.98
N SER A 22 -18.87 9.01 11.49
CA SER A 22 -18.79 10.33 10.84
C SER A 22 -18.81 10.30 9.31
N LEU A 23 -18.77 9.12 8.69
CA LEU A 23 -18.61 8.96 7.23
C LEU A 23 -19.90 8.61 6.47
N LEU A 24 -21.04 8.47 7.14
CA LEU A 24 -22.31 8.06 6.51
C LEU A 24 -23.34 9.18 6.27
N GLU A 25 -23.03 10.45 6.59
CA GLU A 25 -24.01 11.56 6.45
C GLU A 25 -23.69 12.61 5.36
N SER A 26 -22.70 12.40 4.48
CA SER A 26 -22.23 13.46 3.55
C SER A 26 -22.58 13.26 2.05
N GLN A 27 -23.52 12.38 1.69
CA GLN A 27 -23.84 12.12 0.26
C GLN A 27 -25.36 12.12 0.00
N VAL A 28 -26.04 13.23 0.30
CA VAL A 28 -27.37 13.54 -0.25
C VAL A 28 -27.38 15.01 -0.65
N GLY A 29 -27.29 15.29 -1.96
CA GLY A 29 -27.30 16.67 -2.44
C GLY A 29 -27.29 16.85 -3.96
N ASN A 30 -28.49 16.97 -4.52
CA ASN A 30 -28.85 17.82 -5.67
C ASN A 30 -28.45 17.40 -7.11
N ILE A 31 -29.38 16.71 -7.79
CA ILE A 31 -29.42 16.58 -9.26
C ILE A 31 -30.28 17.71 -9.82
N GLY A 32 -29.64 18.69 -10.46
CA GLY A 32 -30.30 19.78 -11.19
C GLY A 32 -30.84 19.31 -12.54
N LYS A 33 -32.09 19.70 -12.84
CA LYS A 33 -32.80 19.49 -14.11
C LYS A 33 -32.12 20.25 -15.26
N VAL A 34 -31.68 19.56 -16.31
CA VAL A 34 -31.31 20.17 -17.60
C VAL A 34 -32.54 20.20 -18.51
N ARG A 35 -32.93 21.40 -18.96
CA ARG A 35 -33.99 21.62 -19.94
C ARG A 35 -33.47 21.29 -21.35
N VAL A 36 -34.20 20.46 -22.06
CA VAL A 36 -34.03 20.22 -23.50
C VAL A 36 -34.75 21.31 -24.27
N ALA A 37 -34.04 22.00 -25.16
CA ALA A 37 -34.63 22.98 -26.08
C ALA A 37 -34.35 22.57 -27.54
N GLY A 38 -35.41 22.17 -28.23
CA GLY A 38 -35.82 22.79 -29.50
C GLY A 38 -34.93 22.61 -30.73
N LEU A 39 -35.27 21.58 -31.50
CA LEU A 39 -35.08 21.44 -32.95
C LEU A 39 -35.29 22.75 -33.74
N ARG A 40 -34.35 23.13 -34.61
CA ARG A 40 -34.66 23.78 -35.89
C ARG A 40 -33.77 23.26 -37.02
N ARG A 41 -34.43 23.14 -38.16
CA ARG A 41 -34.15 22.40 -39.38
C ARG A 41 -34.06 23.45 -40.50
N ASN A 42 -33.01 23.40 -41.32
CA ASN A 42 -32.93 23.94 -42.69
C ASN A 42 -31.57 23.49 -43.28
N TRP A 43 -31.52 22.60 -44.27
CA TRP A 43 -31.72 22.81 -45.72
C TRP A 43 -30.59 23.58 -46.42
N LEU A 44 -29.81 22.80 -47.20
CA LEU A 44 -29.18 23.09 -48.49
C LEU A 44 -28.02 24.10 -48.53
N PHE A 45 -26.80 23.62 -48.84
CA PHE A 45 -26.08 23.93 -50.09
C PHE A 45 -24.82 23.03 -50.26
N PRO A 46 -24.62 22.36 -51.41
CA PRO A 46 -23.46 21.51 -51.73
C PRO A 46 -22.40 22.22 -52.59
N PHE A 47 -21.25 21.56 -52.76
CA PHE A 47 -20.06 21.92 -53.57
C PHE A 47 -19.23 23.09 -52.99
N VAL A 48 -17.92 22.95 -52.78
CA VAL A 48 -16.88 23.02 -53.81
C VAL A 48 -15.50 22.73 -53.15
N LEU A 49 -14.56 22.22 -53.96
CA LEU A 49 -13.09 22.13 -53.79
C LEU A 49 -12.46 20.87 -53.18
N LEU A 50 -12.32 19.90 -54.09
CA LEU A 50 -11.13 19.07 -54.24
C LEU A 50 -9.83 19.91 -54.30
N ALA A 51 -8.76 19.23 -53.89
CA ALA A 51 -7.34 19.48 -54.20
C ALA A 51 -6.63 20.50 -53.30
N SER A 52 -5.80 19.98 -52.38
CA SER A 52 -4.38 20.32 -52.30
C SER A 52 -3.62 19.32 -51.43
N LEU A 53 -2.45 18.90 -51.92
CA LEU A 53 -1.27 18.45 -51.16
C LEU A 53 -1.19 16.98 -50.72
N ALA A 54 -0.94 16.14 -51.73
CA ALA A 54 0.09 15.12 -51.60
C ALA A 54 1.46 15.82 -51.43
N ALA A 55 1.93 15.94 -50.19
CA ALA A 55 3.31 16.29 -49.86
C ALA A 55 3.64 15.70 -48.48
N GLY A 56 4.74 14.95 -48.39
CA GLY A 56 5.36 14.61 -47.11
C GLY A 56 4.98 13.26 -46.51
N GLY A 57 5.27 12.18 -47.24
CA GLY A 57 5.59 10.90 -46.60
C GLY A 57 6.86 11.06 -45.75
N CYS A 58 6.68 11.49 -44.52
CA CYS A 58 7.52 11.31 -43.34
C CYS A 58 6.62 11.68 -42.15
N ALA A 59 5.55 10.91 -41.94
CA ALA A 59 4.90 10.88 -40.65
C ALA A 59 5.94 10.34 -39.68
N LEU A 60 6.59 11.25 -38.96
CA LEU A 60 7.38 10.98 -37.76
C LEU A 60 6.58 9.96 -36.94
N GLY A 61 7.08 8.73 -36.97
CA GLY A 61 6.40 7.56 -36.43
C GLY A 61 6.04 7.82 -34.98
N HIS A 62 4.79 8.21 -34.74
CA HIS A 62 4.21 8.05 -33.43
C HIS A 62 4.21 6.55 -33.20
N ALA A 63 5.17 6.08 -32.38
CA ALA A 63 5.19 4.70 -31.96
C ALA A 63 3.76 4.37 -31.51
N ASN A 64 3.13 3.43 -32.21
CA ASN A 64 1.74 3.07 -32.02
C ASN A 64 1.65 2.39 -30.65
N THR A 65 1.55 3.19 -29.60
CA THR A 65 1.64 2.79 -28.20
C THR A 65 0.25 2.74 -27.58
N VAL A 66 0.17 2.04 -26.44
CA VAL A 66 -1.00 2.00 -25.58
C VAL A 66 -0.57 2.33 -24.15
N PRO A 67 -1.38 3.07 -23.40
CA PRO A 67 -1.15 3.24 -21.98
C PRO A 67 -1.41 1.91 -21.28
N ALA A 68 -0.40 1.38 -20.58
CA ALA A 68 -0.51 0.21 -19.74
C ALA A 68 -0.55 0.62 -18.27
N SER A 69 -1.40 -0.06 -17.50
CA SER A 69 -1.33 0.04 -16.04
C SER A 69 0.01 -0.52 -15.55
N VAL A 70 0.49 -0.02 -14.43
CA VAL A 70 1.76 -0.41 -13.83
C VAL A 70 1.48 -1.00 -12.45
N SER A 71 2.11 -2.12 -12.15
CA SER A 71 2.18 -2.69 -10.80
C SER A 71 3.61 -3.14 -10.53
N GLY A 72 3.92 -3.50 -9.29
CA GLY A 72 5.24 -3.96 -8.92
C GLY A 72 5.21 -5.15 -7.98
N VAL A 73 6.29 -5.92 -7.96
CA VAL A 73 6.52 -6.97 -6.98
C VAL A 73 7.94 -6.89 -6.42
N ASN A 74 8.05 -7.02 -5.10
CA ASN A 74 9.30 -6.98 -4.39
C ASN A 74 9.60 -8.34 -3.77
N TYR A 75 10.66 -9.01 -4.24
CA TYR A 75 11.08 -10.31 -3.71
C TYR A 75 12.16 -10.18 -2.61
N THR A 76 12.41 -8.97 -2.10
CA THR A 76 13.45 -8.72 -1.09
C THR A 76 12.86 -8.40 0.28
N ASP A 77 13.74 -8.33 1.27
CA ASP A 77 13.45 -8.00 2.67
C ASP A 77 13.46 -6.49 2.96
N GLN A 78 13.61 -5.64 1.92
CA GLN A 78 13.72 -4.20 2.06
C GLN A 78 12.49 -3.50 1.52
N ASP A 79 12.03 -2.43 2.18
CA ASP A 79 11.14 -1.47 1.54
C ASP A 79 11.84 -0.83 0.34
N ILE A 80 11.11 -0.70 -0.76
CA ILE A 80 11.63 -0.12 -1.99
C ILE A 80 10.72 0.96 -2.53
N ARG A 81 11.31 1.93 -3.20
CA ARG A 81 10.65 2.88 -4.09
C ARG A 81 11.18 2.66 -5.49
N TYR A 82 10.30 2.36 -6.43
CA TYR A 82 10.66 2.28 -7.84
C TYR A 82 10.00 3.42 -8.61
N ARG A 83 10.67 3.84 -9.69
CA ARG A 83 10.14 4.81 -10.66
C ARG A 83 10.45 4.33 -12.05
N LEU A 84 9.46 4.39 -12.93
CA LEU A 84 9.64 4.09 -14.34
C LEU A 84 9.75 5.39 -15.14
N PHE A 85 10.62 5.38 -16.14
CA PHE A 85 10.81 6.48 -17.10
C PHE A 85 11.15 5.91 -18.49
N ASP A 86 10.94 6.71 -19.54
CA ASP A 86 11.40 6.36 -20.88
C ASP A 86 12.92 6.63 -21.00
N PRO A 87 13.76 5.63 -21.28
CA PRO A 87 15.21 5.81 -21.46
C PRO A 87 15.59 6.85 -22.52
N LYS A 88 14.69 7.12 -23.48
CA LYS A 88 14.91 8.11 -24.55
C LYS A 88 14.60 9.53 -24.10
N ASP A 89 13.93 9.72 -22.96
CA ASP A 89 13.73 11.04 -22.38
C ASP A 89 15.00 11.46 -21.60
N PRO A 90 15.77 12.46 -22.08
CA PRO A 90 16.97 12.91 -21.39
C PRO A 90 16.67 13.54 -20.02
N LYS A 91 15.43 13.96 -19.76
CA LYS A 91 15.01 14.48 -18.45
C LYS A 91 14.65 13.38 -17.45
N GLN A 92 14.53 12.13 -17.91
CA GLN A 92 14.09 10.99 -17.11
C GLN A 92 12.78 11.29 -16.37
N THR A 93 11.81 11.85 -17.09
CA THR A 93 10.51 12.19 -16.52
C THR A 93 9.86 10.91 -16.01
N VAL A 94 9.55 10.92 -14.71
CA VAL A 94 8.92 9.77 -14.04
C VAL A 94 7.47 9.68 -14.50
N VAL A 95 7.09 8.54 -15.06
CA VAL A 95 5.73 8.29 -15.56
C VAL A 95 4.91 7.41 -14.61
N ALA A 96 5.58 6.63 -13.77
CA ALA A 96 4.97 5.79 -12.75
C ALA A 96 5.93 5.65 -11.55
N SER A 97 5.40 5.68 -10.34
CA SER A 97 6.18 5.54 -9.11
C SER A 97 5.34 4.96 -8.00
N GLU A 98 5.94 4.10 -7.19
CA GLU A 98 5.29 3.48 -6.04
C GLU A 98 6.33 3.01 -5.00
N GLU A 99 5.87 2.85 -3.76
CA GLU A 99 6.61 2.23 -2.66
C GLU A 99 6.02 0.83 -2.37
N ILE A 100 6.88 -0.17 -2.25
CA ILE A 100 6.49 -1.57 -2.00
C ILE A 100 7.29 -2.08 -0.81
N GLY A 101 6.59 -2.66 0.17
CA GLY A 101 7.21 -3.27 1.33
C GLY A 101 7.97 -4.57 1.03
N PRO A 102 8.64 -5.14 2.04
CA PRO A 102 9.33 -6.42 1.94
C PRO A 102 8.38 -7.55 1.51
N PHE A 103 8.82 -8.39 0.57
CA PHE A 103 8.07 -9.56 0.09
C PHE A 103 6.61 -9.25 -0.26
N ALA A 104 6.34 -8.10 -0.87
CA ALA A 104 5.00 -7.61 -1.18
C ALA A 104 4.79 -7.29 -2.65
N ALA A 105 3.54 -7.04 -3.02
CA ALA A 105 3.14 -6.52 -4.32
C ALA A 105 2.55 -5.11 -4.14
N GLY A 106 2.81 -4.25 -5.11
CA GLY A 106 2.21 -2.94 -5.22
C GLY A 106 0.75 -2.99 -5.67
N GLY A 107 0.09 -1.86 -5.58
CA GLY A 107 -1.19 -1.61 -6.23
C GLY A 107 -1.06 -1.49 -7.75
N VAL A 108 -2.11 -0.95 -8.37
CA VAL A 108 -2.15 -0.66 -9.81
C VAL A 108 -2.19 0.85 -9.98
N ILE A 109 -1.18 1.39 -10.66
CA ILE A 109 -1.03 2.83 -10.97
C ILE A 109 -1.03 3.05 -12.49
N CYS A 110 -1.38 4.25 -12.93
CA CYS A 110 -1.42 4.62 -14.35
C CYS A 110 -0.41 5.72 -14.65
N CYS A 111 0.30 5.72 -15.78
CA CYS A 111 0.43 4.65 -16.79
C CYS A 111 1.82 4.72 -17.43
N TYR A 112 2.30 3.59 -17.93
CA TYR A 112 3.49 3.53 -18.78
C TYR A 112 3.08 3.23 -20.22
N ASN A 113 3.56 4.01 -21.19
CA ASN A 113 3.23 3.78 -22.60
C ASN A 113 4.14 2.67 -23.18
N VAL A 114 3.53 1.61 -23.69
CA VAL A 114 4.24 0.50 -24.36
C VAL A 114 3.77 0.32 -25.80
N PRO A 115 4.61 -0.16 -26.74
CA PRO A 115 4.18 -0.42 -28.12
C PRO A 115 3.03 -1.43 -28.19
N LYS A 116 2.07 -1.25 -29.11
CA LYS A 116 0.98 -2.22 -29.31
C LYS A 116 1.48 -3.60 -29.72
N THR A 117 2.54 -3.63 -30.51
CA THR A 117 3.22 -4.84 -30.97
C THR A 117 4.64 -4.82 -30.47
N TRP A 118 5.08 -5.93 -29.89
CA TRP A 118 6.45 -6.07 -29.42
C TRP A 118 7.44 -6.15 -30.59
N ALA A 119 8.61 -5.55 -30.41
CA ALA A 119 9.78 -5.71 -31.28
C ALA A 119 11.05 -5.74 -30.42
N PRO A 120 12.14 -6.38 -30.88
CA PRO A 120 13.41 -6.36 -30.16
C PRO A 120 13.93 -4.94 -29.89
N GLY A 121 14.56 -4.74 -28.74
CA GLY A 121 15.19 -3.45 -28.37
C GLY A 121 14.27 -2.44 -27.68
N ILE A 122 13.07 -2.84 -27.24
CA ILE A 122 12.25 -2.01 -26.35
C ILE A 122 12.88 -1.99 -24.97
N GLN A 123 13.09 -0.79 -24.43
CA GLN A 123 13.73 -0.58 -23.13
C GLN A 123 12.86 0.24 -22.20
N VAL A 124 13.00 -0.01 -20.90
CA VAL A 124 12.35 0.71 -19.81
C VAL A 124 13.41 1.19 -18.83
N GLY A 125 13.33 2.46 -18.45
CA GLY A 125 14.18 3.05 -17.44
C GLY A 125 13.58 2.83 -16.07
N VAL A 126 14.41 2.38 -15.12
CA VAL A 126 14.01 2.13 -13.74
C VAL A 126 14.93 2.90 -12.81
N ILE A 127 14.37 3.66 -11.88
CA ILE A 127 15.11 4.20 -10.73
C ILE A 127 14.61 3.45 -9.50
N LEU A 128 15.51 2.73 -8.83
CA LEU A 128 15.25 2.00 -7.60
C LEU A 128 15.90 2.71 -6.42
N GLN A 129 15.20 2.74 -5.30
CA GLN A 129 15.72 3.19 -4.02
C GLN A 129 15.24 2.24 -2.93
N SER A 130 16.15 1.60 -2.20
CA SER A 130 15.81 0.72 -1.08
C SER A 130 16.00 1.44 0.26
N TYR A 131 15.16 1.14 1.25
CA TYR A 131 15.33 1.63 2.61
C TYR A 131 16.38 0.80 3.36
N ASP A 132 17.22 1.47 4.15
CA ASP A 132 18.16 0.83 5.05
C ASP A 132 17.67 0.97 6.50
N ASN A 133 17.18 -0.13 7.06
CA ASN A 133 16.66 -0.17 8.44
C ASN A 133 17.72 0.23 9.49
N ASN A 134 19.01 -0.04 9.23
CA ASN A 134 20.09 0.31 10.16
C ASN A 134 20.40 1.81 10.12
N ALA A 135 20.48 2.38 8.92
CA ALA A 135 20.72 3.81 8.75
C ALA A 135 19.47 4.67 9.00
N ARG A 136 18.29 4.04 9.02
CA ARG A 136 16.97 4.68 9.07
C ARG A 136 16.74 5.70 7.96
N ASP A 137 17.34 5.44 6.80
CA ASP A 137 17.26 6.31 5.63
C ASP A 137 17.29 5.47 4.33
N TYR A 138 16.91 6.09 3.23
CA TYR A 138 17.00 5.49 1.91
C TYR A 138 18.43 5.46 1.39
N ARG A 139 18.81 4.32 0.80
CA ARG A 139 20.07 4.20 0.05
C ARG A 139 20.08 5.17 -1.14
N PRO A 140 21.27 5.51 -1.68
CA PRO A 140 21.37 6.23 -2.94
C PRO A 140 20.59 5.53 -4.05
N ARG A 141 19.99 6.33 -4.93
CA ARG A 141 19.21 5.80 -6.06
C ARG A 141 20.11 5.04 -7.02
N GLN A 142 19.60 3.93 -7.52
CA GLN A 142 20.23 3.13 -8.56
C GLN A 142 19.37 3.21 -9.83
N THR A 143 20.01 3.48 -10.96
CA THR A 143 19.33 3.57 -12.25
C THR A 143 19.66 2.37 -13.11
N PHE A 144 18.63 1.73 -13.66
CA PHE A 144 18.73 0.60 -14.54
C PHE A 144 18.04 0.91 -15.86
N ILE A 145 18.60 0.44 -16.96
CA ILE A 145 17.91 0.34 -18.24
C ILE A 145 17.72 -1.14 -18.49
N VAL A 146 16.46 -1.58 -18.60
CA VAL A 146 16.12 -3.00 -18.77
C VAL A 146 15.36 -3.20 -20.07
N ASP A 147 15.65 -4.31 -20.74
CA ASP A 147 14.91 -4.70 -21.93
C ASP A 147 13.54 -5.23 -21.52
N LEU A 148 12.51 -4.80 -22.26
CA LEU A 148 11.17 -5.35 -22.13
C LEU A 148 11.10 -6.65 -22.97
N PRO A 149 10.94 -7.83 -22.34
CA PRO A 149 10.88 -9.09 -23.07
C PRO A 149 9.64 -9.16 -23.97
N PRO A 150 9.59 -10.12 -24.91
CA PRO A 150 8.39 -10.37 -25.69
C PRO A 150 7.12 -10.44 -24.84
N TYR A 151 6.03 -9.91 -25.39
CA TYR A 151 4.71 -10.05 -24.77
C TYR A 151 4.34 -11.53 -24.65
N ASP A 152 3.35 -11.81 -23.80
CA ASP A 152 2.83 -13.16 -23.62
C ASP A 152 2.25 -13.73 -24.92
N LYS A 153 1.75 -14.98 -24.88
CA LYS A 153 1.31 -15.68 -26.09
C LYS A 153 0.21 -14.94 -26.88
N SER A 154 -0.49 -13.99 -26.27
CA SER A 154 -1.45 -13.14 -26.97
C SER A 154 -0.79 -12.20 -27.99
N GLY A 155 0.51 -11.93 -27.84
CA GLY A 155 1.28 -11.00 -28.65
C GLY A 155 0.89 -9.53 -28.43
N LYS A 156 0.07 -9.24 -27.41
CA LYS A 156 -0.46 -7.91 -27.10
C LYS A 156 0.14 -7.39 -25.81
N ALA A 157 0.30 -6.07 -25.75
CA ALA A 157 0.65 -5.40 -24.51
C ALA A 157 -0.40 -5.67 -23.42
N GLY A 158 0.06 -6.08 -22.25
CA GLY A 158 -0.74 -6.16 -21.03
C GLY A 158 -0.31 -5.11 -20.02
N ASP A 159 -0.55 -5.37 -18.74
CA ASP A 159 -0.06 -4.53 -17.65
C ASP A 159 1.46 -4.60 -17.57
N VAL A 160 2.09 -3.47 -17.24
CA VAL A 160 3.51 -3.37 -16.98
C VAL A 160 3.79 -3.76 -15.53
N TRP A 161 4.69 -4.71 -15.32
CA TRP A 161 5.11 -5.14 -14.00
C TRP A 161 6.57 -4.79 -13.77
N PHE A 162 6.85 -3.98 -12.75
CA PHE A 162 8.17 -3.85 -12.18
C PHE A 162 8.47 -5.05 -11.24
N ILE A 163 9.70 -5.55 -11.27
CA ILE A 163 10.13 -6.69 -10.47
C ILE A 163 11.47 -6.37 -9.82
N ASN A 164 11.52 -6.38 -8.48
CA ASN A 164 12.78 -6.31 -7.73
C ASN A 164 13.23 -7.72 -7.32
N TYR A 165 14.42 -8.14 -7.73
CA TYR A 165 14.93 -9.49 -7.46
C TYR A 165 15.89 -9.52 -6.26
N PRO A 166 16.03 -10.67 -5.56
CA PRO A 166 16.94 -10.82 -4.42
C PRO A 166 18.43 -10.67 -4.76
N ASP A 167 18.80 -10.85 -6.03
CA ASP A 167 20.18 -10.69 -6.50
C ASP A 167 20.58 -9.22 -6.75
N GLY A 168 19.71 -8.27 -6.42
CA GLY A 168 19.90 -6.85 -6.64
C GLY A 168 19.61 -6.40 -8.08
N THR A 169 19.18 -7.30 -8.96
CA THR A 169 18.73 -6.94 -10.31
C THR A 169 17.26 -6.54 -10.30
N VAL A 170 16.86 -5.83 -11.34
CA VAL A 170 15.46 -5.48 -11.59
C VAL A 170 15.00 -6.03 -12.93
N GLY A 171 13.69 -6.20 -13.09
CA GLY A 171 13.06 -6.55 -14.35
C GLY A 171 11.81 -5.73 -14.59
N VAL A 172 11.44 -5.61 -15.86
CA VAL A 172 10.14 -5.07 -16.28
C VAL A 172 9.56 -6.00 -17.33
N VAL A 173 8.28 -6.32 -17.21
CA VAL A 173 7.55 -7.16 -18.18
C VAL A 173 6.21 -6.53 -18.52
N SER A 174 5.64 -6.84 -19.70
CA SER A 174 4.27 -6.47 -20.04
C SER A 174 3.46 -7.73 -20.31
N THR A 175 2.41 -7.95 -19.52
CA THR A 175 1.62 -9.19 -19.58
C THR A 175 0.25 -9.03 -18.94
N ALA A 176 -0.72 -9.83 -19.39
CA ALA A 176 -2.01 -9.95 -18.71
C ALA A 176 -1.97 -10.89 -17.48
N TYR A 177 -0.87 -11.62 -17.27
CA TYR A 177 -0.74 -12.61 -16.21
C TYR A 177 -0.15 -12.01 -14.93
N ARG A 178 -0.68 -12.44 -13.79
CA ARG A 178 -0.12 -12.14 -12.47
C ARG A 178 1.07 -13.05 -12.15
N PRO A 179 1.89 -12.76 -11.12
CA PRO A 179 3.07 -13.57 -10.76
C PRO A 179 2.83 -15.07 -10.59
N ASN A 180 1.62 -15.48 -10.21
CA ASN A 180 1.22 -16.88 -10.04
C ASN A 180 0.56 -17.51 -11.28
N GLY A 181 0.49 -16.80 -12.41
CA GLY A 181 -0.02 -17.35 -13.67
C GLY A 181 1.03 -18.17 -14.41
N ASP A 182 0.60 -19.21 -15.12
CA ASP A 182 1.49 -20.15 -15.81
C ASP A 182 2.36 -19.48 -16.88
N GLU A 183 1.85 -18.42 -17.49
CA GLU A 183 2.54 -17.64 -18.54
C GLU A 183 3.26 -16.40 -17.99
N TRP A 184 3.38 -16.26 -16.66
CA TRP A 184 4.14 -15.17 -16.06
C TRP A 184 5.57 -15.13 -16.61
N PRO A 185 6.02 -14.03 -17.24
CA PRO A 185 7.34 -13.98 -17.88
C PRO A 185 8.48 -13.67 -16.90
N GLY A 186 8.19 -13.29 -15.66
CA GLY A 186 9.23 -13.01 -14.65
C GLY A 186 10.06 -14.24 -14.27
N LYS A 187 11.28 -14.01 -13.80
CA LYS A 187 12.25 -15.08 -13.46
C LYS A 187 11.74 -15.95 -12.29
N ILE A 188 11.16 -15.33 -11.27
CA ILE A 188 10.58 -16.01 -10.10
C ILE A 188 9.10 -16.25 -10.37
N LYS A 189 8.64 -17.50 -10.18
CA LYS A 189 7.24 -17.90 -10.34
C LYS A 189 6.51 -17.85 -8.99
N GLY A 190 5.31 -17.28 -8.99
CA GLY A 190 4.48 -17.08 -7.81
C GLY A 190 4.69 -15.72 -7.15
N TRP A 191 3.79 -15.37 -6.24
CA TRP A 191 3.92 -14.15 -5.43
C TRP A 191 5.17 -14.18 -4.54
N PRO A 192 5.72 -13.01 -4.17
CA PRO A 192 6.77 -12.93 -3.17
C PRO A 192 6.40 -13.68 -1.89
N LYS A 193 7.38 -14.42 -1.36
CA LYS A 193 7.23 -15.19 -0.12
C LYS A 193 8.31 -14.75 0.87
N PRO A 194 7.94 -14.33 2.09
CA PRO A 194 8.88 -14.01 3.15
C PRO A 194 9.94 -15.10 3.36
N SER A 195 11.21 -14.70 3.41
CA SER A 195 12.30 -15.60 3.81
C SER A 195 12.14 -16.01 5.27
N LEU A 196 12.72 -17.16 5.66
CA LEU A 196 12.70 -17.61 7.07
C LEU A 196 13.39 -16.60 8.00
N ALA A 197 14.47 -15.96 7.52
CA ALA A 197 15.17 -14.93 8.28
C ALA A 197 14.27 -13.72 8.55
N PHE A 198 13.56 -13.24 7.52
CA PHE A 198 12.64 -12.12 7.65
C PHE A 198 11.44 -12.45 8.54
N GLN A 199 10.87 -13.65 8.42
CA GLN A 199 9.79 -14.11 9.31
C GLN A 199 10.24 -14.14 10.77
N ARG A 200 11.48 -14.57 11.04
CA ARG A 200 12.06 -14.55 12.39
C ARG A 200 12.27 -13.15 12.91
N GLU A 201 12.78 -12.23 12.08
CA GLU A 201 12.95 -10.83 12.46
C GLU A 201 11.61 -10.19 12.86
N LEU A 202 10.56 -10.38 12.05
CA LEU A 202 9.22 -9.90 12.37
C LEU A 202 8.69 -10.51 13.67
N TRP A 203 8.83 -11.84 13.82
CA TRP A 203 8.41 -12.52 15.04
C TRP A 203 9.14 -12.01 16.29
N GLU A 204 10.46 -11.82 16.21
CA GLU A 204 11.27 -11.31 17.32
C GLU A 204 10.86 -9.89 17.72
N ARG A 205 10.65 -9.01 16.73
CA ARG A 205 10.13 -7.66 16.95
C ARG A 205 8.78 -7.69 17.64
N ASP A 206 7.83 -8.46 17.10
CA ASP A 206 6.45 -8.48 17.61
C ASP A 206 6.36 -9.14 18.99
N MET A 207 7.17 -10.17 19.23
CA MET A 207 7.31 -10.81 20.54
C MET A 207 7.89 -9.82 21.58
N LYS A 208 8.92 -9.06 21.20
CA LYS A 208 9.50 -8.03 22.08
C LYS A 208 8.44 -6.99 22.45
N LEU A 209 7.74 -6.42 21.47
CA LEU A 209 6.70 -5.42 21.70
C LEU A 209 5.54 -5.98 22.55
N ALA A 210 5.11 -7.22 22.31
CA ALA A 210 4.06 -7.85 23.09
C ALA A 210 4.46 -8.05 24.56
N ARG A 211 5.71 -8.47 24.82
CA ARG A 211 6.23 -8.62 26.19
C ARG A 211 6.38 -7.27 26.89
N GLU A 212 6.93 -6.27 26.22
CA GLU A 212 7.06 -4.92 26.78
C GLU A 212 5.69 -4.32 27.16
N ALA A 213 4.67 -4.53 26.31
CA ALA A 213 3.29 -4.11 26.58
C ALA A 213 2.70 -4.87 27.77
N LEU A 214 2.81 -6.20 27.80
CA LEU A 214 2.33 -7.04 28.90
C LEU A 214 2.96 -6.62 30.24
N GLU A 215 4.28 -6.43 30.26
CA GLU A 215 4.98 -5.99 31.46
C GLU A 215 4.52 -4.60 31.93
N ALA A 216 4.28 -3.67 30.99
CA ALA A 216 3.80 -2.33 31.33
C ALA A 216 2.38 -2.34 31.93
N ASP A 217 1.49 -3.18 31.39
CA ASP A 217 0.12 -3.34 31.90
C ASP A 217 0.13 -4.03 33.26
N GLN A 218 0.97 -5.07 33.43
CA GLN A 218 1.12 -5.76 34.71
C GLN A 218 1.63 -4.81 35.79
N ARG A 219 2.64 -3.99 35.49
CA ARG A 219 3.12 -2.94 36.40
C ARG A 219 2.02 -1.94 36.76
N SER A 220 1.21 -1.53 35.79
CA SER A 220 0.10 -0.60 36.03
C SER A 220 -0.97 -1.20 36.94
N LEU A 221 -1.31 -2.48 36.75
CA LEU A 221 -2.25 -3.21 37.59
C LEU A 221 -1.71 -3.38 39.02
N ASP A 222 -0.41 -3.66 39.16
CA ASP A 222 0.24 -3.77 40.47
C ASP A 222 0.34 -2.42 41.19
N GLU A 223 0.60 -1.33 40.48
CA GLU A 223 0.52 0.03 41.03
C GLU A 223 -0.90 0.34 41.55
N LEU A 224 -1.92 0.04 40.75
CA LEU A 224 -3.33 0.21 41.14
C LEU A 224 -3.67 -0.63 42.39
N ARG A 225 -3.15 -1.84 42.52
CA ARG A 225 -3.36 -2.71 43.70
C ARG A 225 -2.65 -2.21 44.94
N LYS A 226 -1.42 -1.69 44.78
CA LYS A 226 -0.56 -1.26 45.89
C LYS A 226 -0.98 0.07 46.50
N ASP A 227 -1.30 1.05 45.65
CA ASP A 227 -1.73 2.39 46.06
C ASP A 227 -2.79 2.91 45.09
N PRO A 228 -4.07 2.47 45.26
CA PRO A 228 -5.13 2.80 44.33
C PRO A 228 -5.34 4.31 44.19
N GLN A 229 -5.31 5.04 45.30
CA GLN A 229 -5.59 6.47 45.29
C GLN A 229 -4.53 7.22 44.49
N LYS A 230 -3.24 6.95 44.73
CA LYS A 230 -2.15 7.59 43.99
C LYS A 230 -2.19 7.26 42.51
N TYR A 231 -2.46 6.00 42.16
CA TYR A 231 -2.59 5.58 40.76
C TYR A 231 -3.74 6.30 40.06
N LEU A 232 -4.92 6.36 40.68
CA LEU A 232 -6.10 6.98 40.10
C LEU A 232 -5.95 8.50 39.97
N GLU A 233 -5.36 9.19 40.95
CA GLU A 233 -5.07 10.63 40.86
C GLU A 233 -4.11 10.93 39.70
N LYS A 234 -3.00 10.19 39.59
CA LYS A 234 -2.06 10.30 38.46
C LYS A 234 -2.74 10.05 37.12
N THR A 235 -3.54 8.99 37.04
CA THR A 235 -4.25 8.60 35.81
C THR A 235 -5.29 9.62 35.41
N TRP A 236 -6.10 10.09 36.35
CA TRP A 236 -7.11 11.13 36.13
C TRP A 236 -6.47 12.40 35.58
N ASN A 237 -5.40 12.89 36.21
CA ASN A 237 -4.70 14.09 35.76
C ASN A 237 -4.18 13.94 34.31
N ARG A 238 -3.63 12.78 33.98
CA ARG A 238 -3.19 12.48 32.60
C ARG A 238 -4.35 12.49 31.61
N LEU A 239 -5.47 11.85 31.96
CA LEU A 239 -6.64 11.73 31.08
C LEU A 239 -7.38 13.07 30.91
N ALA A 240 -7.54 13.85 31.99
CA ALA A 240 -8.20 15.15 31.96
C ALA A 240 -7.45 16.17 31.09
N ASN A 241 -6.11 16.04 31.04
CA ASN A 241 -5.25 16.87 30.20
C ASN A 241 -5.26 16.46 28.71
N SER A 242 -5.84 15.31 28.36
CA SER A 242 -5.95 14.86 26.98
C SER A 242 -7.35 15.11 26.42
N TYR A 243 -7.43 15.90 25.34
CA TYR A 243 -8.69 16.22 24.66
C TYR A 243 -9.50 14.96 24.31
N ALA A 244 -8.84 13.92 23.81
CA ALA A 244 -9.46 12.65 23.41
C ALA A 244 -10.11 11.87 24.57
N PHE A 245 -9.75 12.16 25.82
CA PHE A 245 -10.22 11.40 26.98
C PHE A 245 -11.14 12.19 27.92
N ARG A 246 -11.30 13.51 27.73
CA ARG A 246 -12.20 14.33 28.57
C ARG A 246 -13.64 13.84 28.55
N GLU A 247 -14.15 13.49 27.37
CA GLU A 247 -15.51 12.95 27.22
C GLU A 247 -15.70 11.65 27.99
N LYS A 248 -14.68 10.79 28.01
CA LYS A 248 -14.68 9.53 28.75
C LYS A 248 -14.65 9.71 30.26
N LEU A 249 -14.29 10.90 30.77
CA LEU A 249 -14.29 11.20 32.20
C LEU A 249 -15.61 11.77 32.72
N LYS A 250 -16.48 12.30 31.85
CA LYS A 250 -17.77 12.90 32.24
C LYS A 250 -18.66 12.01 33.13
N PRO A 251 -18.71 10.67 32.95
CA PRO A 251 -19.50 9.81 33.80
C PRO A 251 -19.01 9.69 35.26
N PHE A 252 -17.80 10.17 35.56
CA PHE A 252 -17.17 10.01 36.87
C PHE A 252 -17.06 11.35 37.60
N SER A 253 -17.24 11.32 38.92
CA SER A 253 -17.15 12.49 39.80
C SER A 253 -15.72 12.93 40.10
N GLY A 254 -14.71 12.08 39.83
CA GLY A 254 -13.30 12.39 40.09
C GLY A 254 -12.41 11.15 40.21
N PRO A 255 -11.10 11.33 40.52
CA PRO A 255 -10.17 10.22 40.71
C PRO A 255 -10.52 9.31 41.90
N LYS A 256 -11.34 9.77 42.84
CA LYS A 256 -11.78 9.01 44.02
C LYS A 256 -13.13 8.31 43.82
N ASP A 257 -13.73 8.44 42.64
CA ASP A 257 -15.00 7.81 42.33
C ASP A 257 -14.86 6.27 42.30
N PRO A 258 -15.64 5.51 43.10
CA PRO A 258 -15.59 4.04 43.07
C PRO A 258 -15.85 3.45 41.67
N ALA A 259 -16.71 4.09 40.85
CA ALA A 259 -16.96 3.63 39.49
C ALA A 259 -15.73 3.84 38.58
N PHE A 260 -14.94 4.89 38.83
CA PHE A 260 -13.68 5.11 38.11
C PHE A 260 -12.62 4.07 38.51
N PHE A 261 -12.55 3.69 39.79
CA PHE A 261 -11.68 2.59 40.22
C PHE A 261 -12.02 1.29 39.50
N GLU A 262 -13.29 0.86 39.51
CA GLU A 262 -13.70 -0.39 38.86
C GLU A 262 -13.50 -0.36 37.34
N ASP A 263 -13.75 0.78 36.69
CA ASP A 263 -13.48 0.97 35.27
C ASP A 263 -11.97 0.82 34.95
N ARG A 264 -11.09 1.46 35.73
CA ARG A 264 -9.64 1.35 35.53
C ARG A 264 -9.10 -0.04 35.82
N LYS A 265 -9.57 -0.68 36.89
CA LYS A 265 -9.24 -2.06 37.23
C LYS A 265 -9.64 -3.01 36.09
N THR A 266 -10.89 -2.94 35.65
CA THR A 266 -11.41 -3.79 34.57
C THR A 266 -10.64 -3.56 33.26
N ALA A 267 -10.31 -2.30 32.94
CA ALA A 267 -9.55 -1.99 31.74
C ALA A 267 -8.13 -2.57 31.79
N LEU A 268 -7.43 -2.45 32.92
CA LEU A 268 -6.08 -3.02 33.08
C LEU A 268 -6.09 -4.54 33.07
N GLU A 269 -7.04 -5.18 33.74
CA GLU A 269 -7.19 -6.65 33.72
C GLU A 269 -7.43 -7.16 32.29
N LYS A 270 -8.26 -6.46 31.51
CA LYS A 270 -8.46 -6.78 30.08
C LYS A 270 -7.19 -6.59 29.26
N LEU A 271 -6.45 -5.51 29.48
CA LEU A 271 -5.19 -5.24 28.76
C LEU A 271 -4.13 -6.30 29.05
N VAL A 272 -3.96 -6.68 30.32
CA VAL A 272 -3.07 -7.79 30.72
C VAL A 272 -3.49 -9.08 30.04
N ALA A 273 -4.77 -9.46 30.11
CA ALA A 273 -5.26 -10.68 29.48
C ALA A 273 -5.04 -10.68 27.96
N TRP A 274 -5.34 -9.55 27.30
CA TRP A 274 -5.14 -9.37 25.86
C TRP A 274 -3.68 -9.50 25.44
N ASN A 275 -2.76 -8.87 26.16
CA ASN A 275 -1.34 -8.92 25.84
C ASN A 275 -0.70 -10.27 26.19
N GLN A 276 -1.19 -10.96 27.23
CA GLN A 276 -0.81 -12.34 27.50
C GLN A 276 -1.23 -13.26 26.35
N GLU A 277 -2.49 -13.16 25.90
CA GLU A 277 -2.98 -13.94 24.75
C GLU A 277 -2.16 -13.65 23.49
N LYS A 278 -1.77 -12.39 23.26
CA LYS A 278 -0.88 -12.02 22.14
C LYS A 278 0.47 -12.74 22.23
N VAL A 279 1.10 -12.76 23.41
CA VAL A 279 2.36 -13.51 23.63
C VAL A 279 2.16 -15.00 23.36
N ASP A 280 1.08 -15.59 23.87
CA ASP A 280 0.81 -17.02 23.70
C ASP A 280 0.57 -17.38 22.23
N ARG A 281 -0.19 -16.56 21.49
CA ARG A 281 -0.38 -16.73 20.04
C ARG A 281 0.93 -16.64 19.29
N LEU A 282 1.77 -15.64 19.59
CA LEU A 282 3.08 -15.50 18.95
C LEU A 282 3.98 -16.71 19.23
N MET A 283 3.93 -17.29 20.43
CA MET A 283 4.67 -18.53 20.73
C MET A 283 4.25 -19.72 19.88
N GLN A 284 2.97 -19.82 19.50
CA GLN A 284 2.44 -20.90 18.66
C GLN A 284 2.85 -20.78 17.19
N ILE A 285 3.13 -19.57 16.71
CA ILE A 285 3.45 -19.29 15.29
C ILE A 285 4.94 -18.98 15.07
N LYS A 286 5.81 -19.38 16.00
CA LYS A 286 7.25 -19.18 15.87
C LYS A 286 7.79 -19.85 14.58
N PRO A 287 8.45 -19.12 13.66
CA PRO A 287 8.97 -19.67 12.41
C PRO A 287 10.18 -20.62 12.53
#